data_AF-A0A7J6EQ81-F1
#
_entry.id   AF-A0A7J6EQ81-F1
#
_cell.length_a   1.000
_cell.length_b   1.000
_cell.length_c   1.000
_cell.angle_alpha   90.00
_cell.angle_beta   90.00
_cell.angle_gamma   90.00
#
_symmetry.space_group_name_H-M   'P 1'
#
loop_
_entity.id
_entity.type
_entity.pdbx_description
1 polymer ?
#
loop_
_entity_poly.entity_id
_entity_poly.type
_entity_poly.pdbx_seq_one_letter_code
_entity_poly.pdbx_strand_id
1 'polypeptide(L)'
;MPPVNLTRYNLTSFAITLNELTEGLQEKLPPTNSRLRPDQRYVENEDYEKANSDKQRLEKRQRMFCEPELHQGQIHLTIDRYPYSKWV
;
A
#
# COMPACT_ATOMS: atom_id res chain seq x y z
N MET A 1 19.47 27.03 -6.44
CA MET A 1 20.12 25.80 -6.96
C MET A 1 19.22 24.62 -6.64
N PRO A 2 19.02 23.68 -7.58
CA PRO A 2 18.37 22.41 -7.24
C PRO A 2 19.23 21.65 -6.21
N PRO A 3 18.61 20.82 -5.35
CA PRO A 3 19.36 20.02 -4.38
C PRO A 3 20.38 19.12 -5.08
N VAL A 4 21.62 19.10 -4.56
CA VAL A 4 22.79 18.44 -5.16
C VAL A 4 22.65 16.91 -5.20
N ASN A 5 21.75 16.36 -4.39
CA ASN A 5 21.47 14.92 -4.34
C ASN A 5 20.14 14.64 -5.05
N LEU A 6 20.20 14.16 -6.29
CA LEU A 6 19.02 13.65 -6.99
C LEU A 6 18.58 12.36 -6.28
N THR A 7 17.57 12.47 -5.43
CA THR A 7 16.94 11.33 -4.79
C THR A 7 15.97 10.66 -5.75
N ARG A 8 15.75 9.34 -5.58
CA ARG A 8 14.70 8.64 -6.34
C ARG A 8 13.36 9.35 -6.14
N TYR A 9 12.69 9.65 -7.24
CA TYR A 9 11.41 10.38 -7.30
C TYR A 9 11.43 11.82 -6.74
N ASN A 10 12.59 12.47 -6.64
CA ASN A 10 12.74 13.83 -6.08
C ASN A 10 12.20 13.97 -4.65
N LEU A 11 12.29 12.90 -3.85
CA LEU A 11 11.81 12.86 -2.48
C LEU A 11 12.77 13.58 -1.53
N THR A 12 12.23 14.24 -0.50
CA THR A 12 13.06 14.76 0.59
C THR A 12 13.63 13.61 1.42
N SER A 13 14.75 13.84 2.12
CA SER A 13 15.33 12.82 3.02
C SER A 13 14.33 12.31 4.06
N PHE A 14 13.43 13.19 4.54
CA PHE A 14 12.33 12.80 5.42
C PHE A 14 11.27 11.95 4.71
N ALA A 15 10.91 12.26 3.47
CA ALA A 15 9.92 11.47 2.73
C ALA A 15 10.41 10.04 2.43
N ILE A 16 11.72 9.86 2.23
CA ILE A 16 12.34 8.54 2.02
C ILE A 16 12.15 7.63 3.25
N THR A 17 12.27 8.16 4.46
CA THR A 17 12.16 7.35 5.70
C THR A 17 10.73 6.96 6.04
N LEU A 18 9.71 7.59 5.43
CA LEU A 18 8.30 7.29 5.73
C LEU A 18 7.93 5.83 5.44
N ASN A 19 8.47 5.26 4.36
CA ASN A 19 8.20 3.89 3.96
C ASN A 19 9.28 2.88 4.37
N GLU A 20 10.26 3.27 5.17
CA GLU A 20 11.26 2.34 5.69
C GLU A 20 10.61 1.33 6.66
N LEU A 21 10.88 0.03 6.47
CA LEU A 21 10.44 -1.05 7.37
C LEU A 21 11.66 -1.52 8.17
N THR A 22 11.77 -1.07 9.42
CA THR A 22 12.80 -1.57 10.33
C THR A 22 12.45 -2.96 10.84
N GLU A 23 13.45 -3.84 10.97
CA GLU A 23 13.30 -5.15 11.60
C GLU A 23 12.73 -4.99 13.03
N GLY A 24 11.62 -5.69 13.33
CA GLY A 24 10.88 -5.55 14.59
C GLY A 24 9.75 -4.50 14.59
N LEU A 25 9.70 -3.59 13.62
CA LEU A 25 8.51 -2.73 13.41
C LEU A 25 7.39 -3.51 12.73
N GLN A 26 7.74 -4.39 11.79
CA GLN A 26 6.77 -5.17 11.01
C GLN A 26 5.79 -5.98 11.89
N GLU A 27 6.27 -6.56 12.98
CA GLU A 27 5.46 -7.37 13.90
C GLU A 27 4.47 -6.54 14.73
N LYS A 28 4.73 -5.24 14.89
CA LYS A 28 3.91 -4.32 15.68
C LYS A 28 2.91 -3.53 14.84
N LEU A 29 3.07 -3.54 13.51
CA LEU A 29 2.20 -2.79 12.61
C LEU A 29 0.88 -3.52 12.38
N PRO A 30 -0.24 -2.80 12.31
CA PRO A 30 -1.49 -3.40 11.86
C PRO A 30 -1.35 -3.86 10.40
N PRO A 31 -2.07 -4.92 9.99
CA PRO A 31 -2.01 -5.45 8.62
C PRO A 31 -2.47 -4.45 7.55
N THR A 32 -3.19 -3.40 7.94
CA THR A 32 -3.67 -2.31 7.07
C THR A 32 -2.65 -1.19 6.88
N ASN A 33 -1.46 -1.27 7.49
CA ASN A 33 -0.45 -0.23 7.38
C ASN A 33 0.07 -0.09 5.93
N SER A 34 0.24 1.15 5.46
CA SER A 34 0.71 1.44 4.10
C SER A 34 2.06 0.80 3.78
N ARG A 35 2.94 0.63 4.78
CA ARG A 35 4.27 0.02 4.60
C ARG A 35 4.23 -1.44 4.15
N LEU A 36 3.11 -2.12 4.37
CA LEU A 36 2.90 -3.53 4.03
C LEU A 36 2.28 -3.69 2.63
N ARG A 37 2.04 -2.61 1.88
CA ARG A 37 1.49 -2.67 0.53
C ARG A 37 2.52 -3.26 -0.45
N PRO A 38 2.23 -4.42 -1.06
CA PRO A 38 3.23 -5.15 -1.85
C PRO A 38 3.52 -4.47 -3.20
N ASP A 39 2.53 -3.83 -3.82
CA ASP A 39 2.69 -3.05 -5.05
C ASP A 39 3.69 -1.89 -4.87
N GLN A 40 3.57 -1.15 -3.77
CA GLN A 40 4.49 -0.05 -3.45
C GLN A 40 5.92 -0.56 -3.18
N ARG A 41 6.06 -1.72 -2.53
CA ARG A 41 7.37 -2.36 -2.29
C ARG A 41 8.05 -2.84 -3.57
N TYR A 42 7.28 -3.38 -4.50
CA TYR A 42 7.82 -3.80 -5.79
C TYR A 42 8.32 -2.61 -6.61
N VAL A 43 7.66 -1.45 -6.55
CA VAL A 43 8.18 -0.21 -7.18
C VAL A 43 9.49 0.25 -6.53
N GLU A 44 9.62 0.15 -5.21
CA GLU A 44 10.87 0.49 -4.50
C GLU A 44 12.02 -0.45 -4.86
N ASN A 45 11.71 -1.72 -5.16
CA ASN A 45 12.66 -2.75 -5.57
C ASN A 45 12.85 -2.83 -7.11
N GLU A 46 12.31 -1.88 -7.87
CA GLU A 46 12.41 -1.79 -9.34
C GLU A 46 11.74 -2.97 -10.11
N ASP A 47 10.84 -3.72 -9.45
CA ASP A 47 10.07 -4.82 -10.04
C ASP A 47 8.69 -4.34 -10.51
N TYR A 48 8.69 -3.58 -11.62
CA TYR A 48 7.48 -2.91 -12.12
C TYR A 48 6.40 -3.89 -12.62
N GLU A 49 6.80 -5.05 -13.12
CA GLU A 49 5.87 -6.08 -13.61
C GLU A 49 5.04 -6.65 -12.46
N LYS A 50 5.69 -7.04 -11.35
CA LYS A 50 4.99 -7.51 -10.16
C LYS A 50 4.17 -6.39 -9.51
N ALA A 51 4.69 -5.16 -9.48
CA ALA A 51 3.96 -4.02 -8.95
C ALA A 51 2.62 -3.79 -9.67
N ASN A 52 2.62 -3.84 -11.00
CA ASN A 52 1.41 -3.63 -11.80
C ASN A 52 0.38 -4.76 -11.59
N SER A 53 0.84 -6.01 -11.54
CA SER A 53 -0.02 -7.17 -11.26
C SER A 53 -0.70 -7.05 -9.89
N ASP A 54 0.06 -6.71 -8.85
CA ASP A 54 -0.47 -6.60 -7.50
C ASP A 54 -1.38 -5.38 -7.32
N LYS A 55 -1.08 -4.26 -7.98
CA LYS A 55 -1.97 -3.10 -8.04
C LYS A 55 -3.32 -3.48 -8.62
N GLN A 56 -3.34 -4.17 -9.77
CA GLN A 56 -4.59 -4.60 -10.40
C GLN A 56 -5.38 -5.55 -9.51
N ARG A 57 -4.71 -6.49 -8.82
CA ARG A 57 -5.33 -7.41 -7.86
C ARG A 57 -5.98 -6.65 -6.71
N LEU A 58 -5.27 -5.71 -6.09
CA LEU A 58 -5.76 -4.94 -4.94
C LEU A 58 -6.95 -4.05 -5.33
N GLU A 59 -6.85 -3.30 -6.42
CA GLU A 59 -7.95 -2.45 -6.88
C GLU A 59 -9.17 -3.24 -7.33
N LYS A 60 -8.99 -4.39 -8.00
CA LYS A 60 -10.11 -5.25 -8.40
C LYS A 60 -10.85 -5.79 -7.19
N ARG A 61 -10.13 -6.21 -6.14
CA ARG A 61 -10.72 -6.58 -4.86
C ARG A 61 -11.48 -5.39 -4.27
N GLN A 62 -10.85 -4.22 -4.15
CA GLN A 62 -11.51 -3.03 -3.61
C GLN A 62 -12.78 -2.64 -4.37
N ARG A 63 -12.73 -2.67 -5.71
CA ARG A 63 -13.91 -2.46 -6.57
C ARG A 63 -15.02 -3.46 -6.28
N MET A 64 -14.71 -4.75 -6.22
CA MET A 64 -15.70 -5.80 -5.88
C MET A 64 -16.32 -5.62 -4.49
N PHE A 65 -15.64 -4.96 -3.56
CA PHE A 65 -16.19 -4.68 -2.22
C PHE A 65 -17.02 -3.39 -2.19
N CYS A 66 -16.59 -2.32 -2.86
CA CYS A 66 -17.34 -1.05 -2.87
C CYS A 66 -18.60 -1.09 -3.75
N GLU A 67 -18.57 -1.79 -4.89
CA GLU A 67 -19.70 -1.89 -5.83
C GLU A 67 -21.01 -2.43 -5.19
N PRO A 68 -21.03 -3.54 -4.44
CA PRO A 68 -22.24 -4.04 -3.79
C PRO A 68 -22.70 -3.19 -2.59
N GLU A 69 -21.80 -2.52 -1.87
CA GLU A 69 -22.15 -1.67 -0.71
C GLU A 69 -22.84 -0.36 -1.12
N LEU A 70 -22.47 0.21 -2.28
CA LEU A 70 -23.14 1.39 -2.86
C LEU A 70 -24.61 1.13 -3.18
N HIS A 71 -24.97 -0.10 -3.57
CA HIS A 71 -26.36 -0.49 -3.83
C HIS A 71 -27.19 -0.68 -2.55
N GLN A 72 -26.55 -0.84 -1.38
CA GLN A 72 -27.21 -1.07 -0.09
C GLN A 72 -27.26 0.18 0.81
N GLY A 73 -26.82 1.35 0.32
CA GLY A 73 -26.91 2.62 1.07
C GLY A 73 -25.99 2.70 2.30
N GLN A 74 -25.05 1.77 2.44
CA GLN A 74 -24.11 1.76 3.55
C GLN A 74 -22.80 2.40 3.13
N ILE A 75 -22.72 3.73 3.27
CA ILE A 75 -21.49 4.48 3.03
C ILE A 75 -20.52 4.24 4.19
N HIS A 76 -19.42 3.56 3.88
CA HIS A 76 -18.26 3.33 4.74
C HIS A 76 -18.43 2.24 5.81
N LEU A 77 -17.88 1.05 5.55
CA LEU A 77 -17.54 0.09 6.59
C LEU A 77 -16.02 -0.02 6.67
N THR A 78 -15.50 0.26 7.87
CA THR A 78 -14.08 0.24 8.21
C THR A 78 -13.42 -1.10 7.86
N ILE A 79 -12.16 -0.99 7.42
CA ILE A 79 -11.29 -2.05 6.91
C ILE A 79 -11.03 -3.19 7.94
N ASP A 80 -11.47 -3.02 9.18
CA ASP A 80 -11.27 -3.93 10.31
C ASP A 80 -12.18 -5.18 10.31
N ARG A 81 -13.13 -5.28 9.37
CA ARG A 81 -14.07 -6.42 9.31
C ARG A 81 -13.50 -7.71 8.70
N TYR A 82 -12.33 -7.67 8.05
CA TYR A 82 -11.86 -8.82 7.27
C TYR A 82 -10.55 -9.42 7.80
N PRO A 83 -10.52 -10.74 8.07
CA PRO A 83 -9.34 -11.43 8.58
C PRO A 83 -8.19 -11.36 7.58
N TYR A 84 -6.96 -11.24 8.10
CA TYR A 84 -5.70 -11.13 7.34
C TYR A 84 -5.56 -12.18 6.21
N SER A 85 -6.11 -13.39 6.41
CA SER A 85 -6.11 -14.48 5.44
C SER A 85 -6.85 -14.19 4.13
N LYS A 86 -7.68 -13.14 4.07
CA LYS A 86 -8.36 -12.68 2.84
C LYS A 86 -7.53 -11.63 2.07
N TRP A 87 -6.46 -11.12 2.67
CA TRP A 87 -5.58 -10.09 2.12
C TRP A 87 -4.34 -10.69 1.43
N VAL A 88 -3.89 -11.86 1.87
CA VAL A 88 -2.81 -12.67 1.27
C VAL A 88 -3.34 -13.44 0.06
#